data_AF-A0A6A0GR85-F1
#
_entry.id   AF-A0A6A0GR85-F1
#
_cell.length_a   1.000
_cell.length_b   1.000
_cell.length_c   1.000
_cell.angle_alpha   90.00
_cell.angle_beta   90.00
_cell.angle_gamma   90.00
#
_symmetry.space_group_name_H-M   'P 1'
#
loop_
_entity.id
_entity.type
_entity.pdbx_description
1 polymer ?
#
loop_
_entity_poly.entity_id
_entity_poly.type
_entity_poly.pdbx_seq_one_letter_code
_entity_poly.pdbx_strand_id
1 'polypeptide(L)'
;MLYYRGNRRDYDRWAALGNTGWDYDTVLPYYKKAENYEGKLSAEDLPYHGLGGPLSVSNSNWFDLSKYVFAAAREMGFKKIDPNAKKTIGYFLPDYTAKKGERHSAAEAYLKPTLSRPNLSLQTDSQILFNNKNRAIGVRYMQGGRVKQAFARKEVIISAGVINSPKLLMLSGIGPKEHLRSVGIKARVDVPGVGKNFHDHITLHGLYWLIKMGPNEVPAVPLNNLSPQILKDYKEKRTGEAHQTAGRDE
;
A
#
# COMPACT_ATOMS: atom_id res chain seq x y z
N MET A 1 7.30 2.71 1.59
CA MET A 1 7.02 1.62 2.55
C MET A 1 6.38 2.14 3.83
N LEU A 2 6.14 3.45 3.97
CA LEU A 2 5.47 4.01 5.14
C LEU A 2 4.16 3.28 5.40
N TYR A 3 3.97 2.82 6.64
CA TYR A 3 2.77 2.15 7.08
C TYR A 3 1.91 3.14 7.88
N TYR A 4 0.75 3.45 7.32
CA TYR A 4 -0.19 4.42 7.88
C TYR A 4 -1.61 3.99 7.52
N ARG A 5 -2.55 4.13 8.46
CA ARG A 5 -3.98 3.82 8.29
C ARG A 5 -4.80 5.10 8.19
N GLY A 6 -6.00 5.00 7.60
CA GLY A 6 -6.94 6.12 7.60
C GLY A 6 -7.38 6.49 9.02
N ASN A 7 -7.89 7.71 9.18
CA ASN A 7 -8.53 8.12 10.42
C ASN A 7 -9.89 7.43 10.54
N ARG A 8 -10.37 7.17 11.77
CA ARG A 8 -11.73 6.67 12.02
C ARG A 8 -12.81 7.39 11.20
N ARG A 9 -12.73 8.72 11.13
CA ARG A 9 -13.69 9.55 10.40
C ARG A 9 -13.73 9.26 8.89
N ASP A 10 -12.65 8.76 8.30
CA ASP A 10 -12.62 8.43 6.88
C ASP A 10 -13.53 7.24 6.58
N TYR A 11 -13.44 6.19 7.40
CA TYR A 11 -14.25 4.97 7.30
C TYR A 11 -15.69 5.19 7.74
N ASP A 12 -15.91 5.87 8.87
CA ASP A 12 -17.25 6.19 9.34
C ASP A 12 -18.02 7.05 8.31
N ARG A 13 -17.31 7.93 7.60
CA ARG A 13 -17.87 8.67 6.47
C ARG A 13 -18.22 7.75 5.30
N TRP A 14 -17.41 6.74 4.97
CA TRP A 14 -17.76 5.77 3.93
C TRP A 14 -19.04 5.01 4.26
N ALA A 15 -19.19 4.57 5.51
CA ALA A 15 -20.41 3.93 5.99
C ALA A 15 -21.61 4.88 5.90
N ALA A 16 -21.46 6.14 6.33
CA ALA A 16 -22.51 7.16 6.24
C ALA A 16 -22.92 7.49 4.79
N LEU A 17 -22.05 7.28 3.81
CA LEU A 17 -22.34 7.40 2.38
C LEU A 17 -23.06 6.16 1.79
N GLY A 18 -23.47 5.20 2.63
CA GLY A 18 -24.23 4.01 2.24
C GLY A 18 -23.39 2.73 2.13
N ASN A 19 -22.08 2.77 2.39
CA ASN A 19 -21.22 1.59 2.35
C ASN A 19 -21.26 0.84 3.70
N THR A 20 -22.40 0.21 4.00
CA THR A 20 -22.59 -0.53 5.26
C THR A 20 -21.48 -1.56 5.48
N GLY A 21 -20.91 -1.61 6.69
CA GLY A 21 -19.79 -2.48 7.04
C GLY A 21 -18.41 -1.93 6.68
N TRP A 22 -18.30 -0.65 6.29
CA TRP A 22 -17.03 0.04 6.05
C TRP A 22 -16.71 1.10 7.09
N ASP A 23 -17.40 1.11 8.24
CA ASP A 23 -17.04 1.94 9.39
C ASP A 23 -15.75 1.46 10.06
N TYR A 24 -15.15 2.30 10.91
CA TYR A 24 -13.84 2.01 11.49
C TYR A 24 -13.83 0.73 12.33
N ASP A 25 -14.90 0.49 13.10
CA ASP A 25 -14.97 -0.67 13.99
C ASP A 25 -15.08 -1.97 13.21
N THR A 26 -15.70 -1.94 12.02
CA THR A 26 -15.75 -3.08 11.10
C THR A 26 -14.41 -3.34 10.40
N VAL A 27 -13.67 -2.30 10.00
CA VAL A 27 -12.40 -2.47 9.26
C VAL A 27 -11.19 -2.74 10.16
N LEU A 28 -11.20 -2.28 11.42
CA LEU A 28 -10.07 -2.45 12.36
C LEU A 28 -9.66 -3.92 12.54
N PRO A 29 -10.58 -4.89 12.72
CA PRO A 29 -10.23 -6.32 12.75
C PRO A 29 -9.44 -6.80 11.53
N TYR A 30 -9.70 -6.25 10.33
CA TYR A 30 -8.96 -6.63 9.11
C TYR A 30 -7.57 -6.01 9.06
N TYR A 31 -7.40 -4.78 9.55
CA TYR A 31 -6.07 -4.20 9.76
C TYR A 31 -5.23 -5.06 10.70
N LYS A 32 -5.81 -5.45 11.83
CA LYS A 32 -5.17 -6.35 12.81
C LYS A 32 -4.89 -7.74 12.25
N LYS A 33 -5.79 -8.28 11.41
CA LYS A 33 -5.59 -9.57 10.75
C LYS A 33 -4.43 -9.55 9.76
N ALA A 34 -4.23 -8.43 9.06
CA ALA A 34 -3.16 -8.28 8.08
C ALA A 34 -1.80 -8.08 8.76
N GLU A 35 -1.76 -7.33 9.85
CA GLU A 35 -0.55 -6.85 10.50
C GLU A 35 0.13 -7.87 11.42
N ASN A 36 1.45 -7.95 11.32
CA ASN A 36 2.33 -8.44 12.37
C ASN A 36 3.26 -7.30 12.81
N TYR A 37 2.87 -6.59 13.86
CA TYR A 37 3.61 -5.45 14.38
C TYR A 37 4.77 -5.93 15.26
N GLU A 38 5.98 -5.56 14.89
CA GLU A 38 7.22 -5.99 15.54
C GLU A 38 7.81 -4.89 16.46
N GLY A 39 7.18 -3.71 16.51
CA GLY A 39 7.58 -2.59 17.34
C GLY A 39 7.11 -2.68 18.80
N LYS A 40 7.56 -1.74 19.63
CA LYS A 40 7.08 -1.60 21.02
C LYS A 40 5.74 -0.87 21.04
N LEU A 41 4.75 -1.48 21.67
CA LEU A 41 3.42 -0.89 21.86
C LEU A 41 3.19 -0.52 23.32
N SER A 42 2.49 0.58 23.55
CA SER A 42 1.92 0.88 24.86
C SER A 42 0.69 0.00 25.12
N ALA A 43 0.28 -0.11 26.39
CA ALA A 43 -0.97 -0.78 26.72
C ALA A 43 -2.20 -0.10 26.08
N GLU A 44 -2.13 1.22 25.85
CA GLU A 44 -3.20 1.98 25.20
C GLU A 44 -3.30 1.71 23.69
N ASP A 45 -2.16 1.47 23.03
CA ASP A 45 -2.10 1.28 21.58
C ASP A 45 -2.30 -0.20 21.18
N LEU A 46 -1.95 -1.14 22.07
CA LEU A 46 -2.07 -2.59 21.84
C LEU A 46 -3.41 -3.05 21.22
N PRO A 47 -4.59 -2.53 21.63
CA PRO A 47 -5.87 -2.93 21.04
C PRO A 47 -6.00 -2.65 19.54
N TYR A 48 -5.19 -1.73 18.99
CA TYR A 48 -5.25 -1.29 17.60
C TYR A 48 -4.35 -2.12 16.67
N HIS A 49 -3.43 -2.93 17.19
CA HIS A 49 -2.44 -3.64 16.36
C HIS A 49 -2.67 -5.16 16.29
N GLY A 50 -2.20 -5.73 15.19
CA GLY A 50 -2.07 -7.17 14.97
C GLY A 50 -0.66 -7.64 15.27
N LEU A 51 -0.51 -8.82 15.90
CA LEU A 51 0.78 -9.38 16.32
C LEU A 51 1.08 -10.76 15.67
N GLY A 52 0.45 -11.05 14.54
CA GLY A 52 0.59 -12.37 13.91
C GLY A 52 0.03 -12.48 12.49
N GLY A 53 -0.32 -11.35 11.88
CA GLY A 53 -0.72 -11.30 10.48
C GLY A 53 0.45 -11.61 9.53
N PRO A 54 0.15 -11.83 8.24
CA PRO A 54 1.19 -12.16 7.25
C PRO A 54 2.10 -10.97 6.91
N LEU A 55 1.67 -9.71 7.15
CA LEU A 55 2.43 -8.52 6.79
C LEU A 55 3.17 -7.93 8.01
N SER A 56 4.48 -8.20 8.11
CA SER A 56 5.35 -7.55 9.09
C SER A 56 5.38 -6.02 8.93
N VAL A 57 5.21 -5.33 10.06
CA VAL A 57 5.34 -3.88 10.21
C VAL A 57 6.36 -3.62 11.31
N SER A 58 7.32 -2.75 11.04
CA SER A 58 8.37 -2.40 12.01
C SER A 58 8.72 -0.92 11.91
N ASN A 59 9.08 -0.33 13.05
CA ASN A 59 9.66 1.00 13.13
C ASN A 59 11.07 0.99 12.54
N SER A 60 11.44 2.06 11.81
CA SER A 60 12.86 2.30 11.47
C SER A 60 13.60 2.84 12.70
N ASN A 61 14.78 2.29 12.97
CA ASN A 61 15.64 2.74 14.07
C ASN A 61 16.64 3.84 13.65
N TRP A 62 16.55 4.35 12.41
CA TRP A 62 17.63 5.15 11.83
C TRP A 62 17.10 6.43 11.18
N PHE A 63 17.10 7.53 11.95
CA PHE A 63 17.02 8.89 11.40
C PHE A 63 17.52 9.92 12.43
N ASP A 64 18.81 10.29 12.35
CA ASP A 64 19.43 11.25 13.29
C ASP A 64 18.74 12.62 13.30
N LEU A 65 18.11 13.00 12.18
CA LEU A 65 17.37 14.26 12.08
C LEU A 65 16.03 14.25 12.84
N SER A 66 15.45 13.08 13.10
CA SER A 66 14.14 12.97 13.77
C SER A 66 14.14 13.60 15.16
N LYS A 67 15.28 13.56 15.88
CA LYS A 67 15.40 14.15 17.21
C LYS A 67 15.20 15.67 17.21
N TYR A 68 15.66 16.38 16.18
CA TYR A 68 15.48 17.82 16.05
C TYR A 68 14.02 18.15 15.76
N VAL A 69 13.41 17.42 14.84
CA VAL A 69 11.98 17.58 14.50
C VAL A 69 11.10 17.30 15.72
N PHE A 70 11.42 16.25 16.50
CA PHE A 70 10.64 15.89 17.69
C PHE A 70 10.85 16.86 18.85
N ALA A 71 12.05 17.42 19.00
CA ALA A 71 12.29 18.48 19.98
C ALA A 71 11.45 19.72 19.66
N ALA A 72 11.47 20.18 18.40
CA ALA A 72 10.65 21.30 17.94
C ALA A 72 9.14 21.02 18.08
N ALA A 73 8.68 19.82 17.69
CA ALA A 73 7.27 19.45 17.84
C ALA A 73 6.82 19.47 19.31
N ARG A 74 7.68 19.01 20.23
CA ARG A 74 7.42 19.06 21.67
C ARG A 74 7.38 20.49 22.20
N GLU A 75 8.29 21.36 21.76
CA GLU A 75 8.28 22.80 22.11
C GLU A 75 7.01 23.50 21.63
N MET A 76 6.47 23.08 20.48
CA MET A 76 5.18 23.54 19.97
C MET A 76 3.96 22.92 20.69
N GLY A 77 4.18 22.06 21.69
CA GLY A 77 3.11 21.43 22.47
C GLY A 77 2.47 20.19 21.83
N PHE A 78 3.02 19.68 20.72
CA PHE A 78 2.56 18.40 20.16
C PHE A 78 3.00 17.24 21.05
N LYS A 79 2.18 16.18 21.08
CA LYS A 79 2.48 14.95 21.82
C LYS A 79 3.03 13.89 20.88
N LYS A 80 3.91 13.03 21.40
CA LYS A 80 4.26 11.79 20.71
C LYS A 80 3.04 10.86 20.70
N ILE A 81 2.74 10.26 19.55
CA ILE A 81 1.59 9.37 19.36
C ILE A 81 1.99 8.12 18.58
N ASP A 82 1.11 7.11 18.62
CA ASP A 82 1.01 6.11 17.56
C ASP A 82 -0.08 6.58 16.57
N PRO A 83 0.27 6.85 15.30
CA PRO A 83 -0.71 7.37 14.33
C PRO A 83 -1.71 6.31 13.85
N ASN A 84 -1.44 5.03 14.05
CA ASN A 84 -2.28 3.91 13.64
C ASN A 84 -3.24 3.46 14.76
N ALA A 85 -3.19 4.12 15.91
CA ALA A 85 -4.04 3.91 17.08
C ALA A 85 -5.11 5.02 17.23
N LYS A 86 -5.45 5.39 18.46
CA LYS A 86 -6.56 6.31 18.77
C LYS A 86 -6.32 7.77 18.35
N LYS A 87 -5.08 8.24 18.42
CA LYS A 87 -4.72 9.67 18.25
C LYS A 87 -4.03 9.84 16.90
N THR A 88 -4.45 10.84 16.12
CA THR A 88 -3.86 11.11 14.80
C THR A 88 -3.17 12.48 14.69
N ILE A 89 -3.28 13.32 15.72
CA ILE A 89 -2.62 14.63 15.78
C ILE A 89 -1.46 14.56 16.77
N GLY A 90 -0.24 14.73 16.28
CA GLY A 90 0.99 14.66 17.06
C GLY A 90 2.20 14.38 16.16
N TYR A 91 3.32 14.02 16.79
CA TYR A 91 4.50 13.55 16.08
C TYR A 91 4.77 12.08 16.39
N PHE A 92 5.40 11.36 15.47
CA PHE A 92 5.63 9.93 15.60
C PHE A 92 6.87 9.50 14.81
N LEU A 93 7.41 8.34 15.19
CA LEU A 93 8.36 7.64 14.34
C LEU A 93 7.58 6.85 13.29
N PRO A 94 7.97 6.92 12.01
CA PRO A 94 7.27 6.21 10.95
C PRO A 94 7.46 4.69 11.08
N ASP A 95 6.35 3.98 10.95
CA ASP A 95 6.35 2.55 10.69
C ASP A 95 6.54 2.24 9.22
N TYR A 96 7.08 1.07 8.94
CA TYR A 96 7.28 0.58 7.58
C TYR A 96 6.79 -0.85 7.44
N THR A 97 6.24 -1.18 6.26
CA THR A 97 6.01 -2.56 5.84
C THR A 97 7.36 -3.23 5.54
N ALA A 98 8.01 -3.73 6.59
CA ALA A 98 9.35 -4.27 6.54
C ALA A 98 9.48 -5.49 7.45
N LYS A 99 10.29 -6.46 7.01
CA LYS A 99 10.59 -7.71 7.72
C LYS A 99 12.09 -7.93 7.71
N LYS A 100 12.71 -8.04 8.88
CA LYS A 100 14.18 -8.20 9.02
C LYS A 100 14.98 -7.16 8.22
N GLY A 101 14.44 -5.94 8.14
CA GLY A 101 15.07 -4.83 7.44
C GLY A 101 14.92 -4.79 5.93
N GLU A 102 14.11 -5.67 5.36
CA GLU A 102 13.79 -5.66 3.94
C GLU A 102 12.34 -5.26 3.73
N ARG A 103 12.03 -4.75 2.54
CA ARG A 103 10.66 -4.50 2.11
C ARG A 103 9.83 -5.78 2.27
N HIS A 104 8.67 -5.66 2.91
CA HIS A 104 7.72 -6.75 2.96
C HIS A 104 6.48 -6.38 2.16
N SER A 105 6.47 -6.75 0.88
CA SER A 105 5.39 -6.43 -0.05
C SER A 105 4.19 -7.37 0.15
N ALA A 106 3.04 -7.02 -0.45
CA ALA A 106 1.90 -7.93 -0.51
C ALA A 106 2.23 -9.24 -1.25
N ALA A 107 3.14 -9.20 -2.23
CA ALA A 107 3.59 -10.40 -2.94
C ALA A 107 4.42 -11.31 -2.01
N GLU A 108 5.34 -10.76 -1.23
CA GLU A 108 6.09 -11.52 -0.21
C GLU A 108 5.18 -12.09 0.88
N ALA A 109 4.25 -11.27 1.39
CA ALA A 109 3.43 -11.62 2.54
C ALA A 109 2.31 -12.63 2.20
N TYR A 110 1.68 -12.50 1.03
CA TYR A 110 0.48 -13.28 0.67
C TYR A 110 0.67 -14.21 -0.53
N LEU A 111 1.38 -13.77 -1.57
CA LEU A 111 1.46 -14.52 -2.82
C LEU A 111 2.53 -15.61 -2.75
N LYS A 112 3.81 -15.25 -2.55
CA LYS A 112 4.93 -16.20 -2.57
C LYS A 112 4.73 -17.41 -1.63
N PRO A 113 4.25 -17.25 -0.38
CA PRO A 113 4.03 -18.38 0.52
C PRO A 113 2.91 -19.33 0.06
N THR A 114 2.06 -18.89 -0.89
CA THR A 114 0.89 -19.63 -1.36
C THR A 114 1.00 -20.11 -2.81
N LEU A 115 2.07 -19.76 -3.53
CA LEU A 115 2.30 -20.18 -4.93
C LEU A 115 2.41 -21.69 -5.13
N SER A 116 2.84 -22.43 -4.10
CA SER A 116 2.92 -23.90 -4.15
C SER A 116 1.55 -24.59 -4.06
N ARG A 117 0.49 -23.86 -3.72
CA ARG A 117 -0.84 -24.45 -3.57
C ARG A 117 -1.42 -24.81 -4.95
N PRO A 118 -1.90 -26.06 -5.15
CA PRO A 118 -2.37 -26.52 -6.46
C PRO A 118 -3.64 -25.80 -6.94
N ASN A 119 -4.33 -25.07 -6.06
CA ASN A 119 -5.53 -24.30 -6.37
C ASN A 119 -5.26 -22.82 -6.69
N LEU A 120 -3.99 -22.42 -6.84
CA LEU A 120 -3.59 -21.06 -7.24
C LEU A 120 -2.80 -21.11 -8.55
N SER A 121 -3.09 -20.19 -9.47
CA SER A 121 -2.34 -20.03 -10.70
C SER A 121 -2.10 -18.56 -10.97
N LEU A 122 -0.89 -18.22 -11.40
CA LEU A 122 -0.48 -16.85 -11.73
C LEU A 122 -0.33 -16.70 -13.24
N GLN A 123 -1.02 -15.71 -13.82
CA GLN A 123 -0.94 -15.35 -15.24
C GLN A 123 -0.98 -13.82 -15.36
N THR A 124 -0.33 -13.25 -16.38
CA THR A 124 -0.30 -11.81 -16.64
C THR A 124 -1.15 -11.44 -17.86
N ASP A 125 -1.34 -10.13 -18.10
CA ASP A 125 -1.94 -9.58 -19.32
C ASP A 125 -3.37 -10.06 -19.61
N SER A 126 -4.29 -9.79 -18.69
CA SER A 126 -5.67 -10.28 -18.74
C SER A 126 -6.70 -9.21 -19.13
N GLN A 127 -7.74 -9.63 -19.86
CA GLN A 127 -8.93 -8.85 -20.19
C GLN A 127 -10.20 -9.64 -19.84
N ILE A 128 -11.24 -8.96 -19.34
CA ILE A 128 -12.46 -9.61 -18.85
C ILE A 128 -13.33 -10.14 -19.99
N LEU A 129 -13.88 -11.34 -19.81
CA LEU A 129 -14.86 -11.96 -20.71
C LEU A 129 -16.27 -11.81 -20.15
N PHE A 130 -17.21 -11.45 -21.02
CA PHE A 130 -18.63 -11.29 -20.68
C PHE A 130 -19.51 -12.17 -21.55
N ASN A 131 -20.61 -12.67 -20.99
CA ASN A 131 -21.67 -13.32 -21.76
C ASN A 131 -22.67 -12.29 -22.33
N ASN A 132 -23.69 -12.79 -23.05
CA ASN A 132 -24.72 -11.96 -23.69
C ASN A 132 -25.65 -11.23 -22.70
N LYS A 133 -25.61 -11.57 -21.42
CA LYS A 133 -26.38 -10.93 -20.33
C LYS A 133 -25.50 -9.99 -19.48
N ASN A 134 -24.35 -9.56 -20.00
CA ASN A 134 -23.37 -8.72 -19.30
C ASN A 134 -22.85 -9.30 -17.96
N ARG A 135 -22.89 -10.63 -17.79
CA ARG A 135 -22.22 -11.30 -16.66
C ARG A 135 -20.75 -11.52 -17.00
N ALA A 136 -19.84 -11.13 -16.11
CA ALA A 136 -18.44 -11.50 -16.19
C ALA A 136 -18.29 -13.01 -15.98
N ILE A 137 -17.66 -13.70 -16.93
CA ILE A 137 -17.55 -15.18 -16.96
C ILE A 137 -16.11 -15.67 -16.94
N GLY A 138 -15.13 -14.77 -16.93
CA GLY A 138 -13.72 -15.14 -16.93
C GLY A 138 -12.82 -14.04 -17.45
N VAL A 139 -11.62 -14.43 -17.85
CA VAL A 139 -10.62 -13.56 -18.48
C VAL A 139 -9.98 -14.26 -19.68
N ARG A 140 -9.59 -13.48 -20.69
CA ARG A 140 -8.60 -13.89 -21.68
C ARG A 140 -7.25 -13.33 -21.28
N TYR A 141 -6.17 -14.06 -21.50
CA TYR A 141 -4.81 -13.65 -21.15
C TYR A 141 -3.79 -14.13 -22.16
N MET A 142 -2.60 -13.53 -22.17
CA MET A 142 -1.50 -13.95 -23.04
C MET A 142 -0.58 -14.93 -22.30
N GLN A 143 -0.26 -16.05 -22.93
CA GLN A 143 0.72 -17.00 -22.41
C GLN A 143 1.56 -17.57 -23.55
N GLY A 144 2.87 -17.30 -23.52
CA GLY A 144 3.80 -17.76 -24.57
C GLY A 144 3.41 -17.29 -25.97
N GLY A 145 2.98 -16.02 -26.10
CA GLY A 145 2.53 -15.45 -27.37
C GLY A 145 1.15 -15.92 -27.86
N ARG A 146 0.46 -16.77 -27.09
CA ARG A 146 -0.88 -17.27 -27.44
C ARG A 146 -1.94 -16.72 -26.50
N VAL A 147 -3.09 -16.35 -27.06
CA VAL A 147 -4.27 -15.99 -26.28
C VAL A 147 -4.86 -17.25 -25.68
N LYS A 148 -5.06 -17.25 -24.36
CA LYS A 148 -5.78 -18.28 -23.61
C LYS A 148 -6.97 -17.67 -22.89
N GLN A 149 -7.87 -18.53 -22.40
CA GLN A 149 -9.06 -18.13 -21.64
C GLN A 149 -9.15 -18.95 -20.35
N ALA A 150 -9.53 -18.27 -19.27
CA ALA A 150 -9.85 -18.88 -17.98
C ALA A 150 -11.26 -18.45 -17.55
N PHE A 151 -12.15 -19.42 -17.31
CA PHE A 151 -13.54 -19.17 -16.93
C PHE A 151 -13.72 -19.18 -15.41
N ALA A 152 -14.52 -18.23 -14.91
CA ALA A 152 -14.84 -18.09 -13.50
C ALA A 152 -16.22 -18.69 -13.19
N ARG A 153 -16.27 -19.67 -12.29
CA ARG A 153 -17.55 -20.26 -11.83
C ARG A 153 -18.34 -19.35 -10.90
N LYS A 154 -17.62 -18.60 -10.05
CA LYS A 154 -18.19 -17.71 -9.05
C LYS A 154 -18.10 -16.26 -9.51
N GLU A 155 -16.91 -15.68 -9.45
CA GLU A 155 -16.71 -14.22 -9.54
C GLU A 155 -15.43 -13.88 -10.31
N VAL A 156 -15.42 -12.67 -10.88
CA VAL A 156 -14.22 -12.02 -11.42
C VAL A 156 -13.97 -10.76 -10.58
N ILE A 157 -12.82 -10.68 -9.92
CA ILE A 157 -12.45 -9.55 -9.04
C ILE A 157 -11.40 -8.71 -9.76
N ILE A 158 -11.64 -7.40 -9.88
CA ILE A 158 -10.69 -6.46 -10.49
C ILE A 158 -9.90 -5.78 -9.38
N SER A 159 -8.59 -6.00 -9.39
CA SER A 159 -7.65 -5.41 -8.41
C SER A 159 -6.49 -4.69 -9.11
N ALA A 160 -6.76 -4.01 -10.23
CA ALA A 160 -5.74 -3.36 -11.07
C ALA A 160 -5.34 -1.95 -10.58
N GLY A 161 -5.78 -1.54 -9.39
CA GLY A 161 -5.52 -0.22 -8.82
C GLY A 161 -6.38 0.91 -9.41
N VAL A 162 -6.27 2.11 -8.85
CA VAL A 162 -7.15 3.26 -9.14
C VAL A 162 -7.08 3.74 -10.60
N ILE A 163 -5.94 3.54 -11.28
CA ILE A 163 -5.75 3.94 -12.69
C ILE A 163 -6.19 2.84 -13.66
N ASN A 164 -5.73 1.60 -13.46
CA ASN A 164 -5.95 0.55 -14.46
C ASN A 164 -7.30 -0.15 -14.31
N SER A 165 -7.93 -0.13 -13.13
CA SER A 165 -9.27 -0.72 -12.95
C SER A 165 -10.34 -0.01 -13.79
N PRO A 166 -10.50 1.34 -13.74
CA PRO A 166 -11.45 2.01 -14.60
C PRO A 166 -11.08 1.90 -16.08
N LYS A 167 -9.78 1.90 -16.43
CA LYS A 167 -9.31 1.63 -17.80
C LYS A 167 -9.78 0.26 -18.29
N LEU A 168 -9.58 -0.79 -17.49
CA LEU A 168 -9.98 -2.16 -17.82
C LEU A 168 -11.51 -2.28 -17.97
N LEU A 169 -12.28 -1.63 -17.10
CA LEU A 169 -13.74 -1.55 -17.21
C LEU A 169 -14.17 -0.89 -18.52
N MET A 170 -13.61 0.28 -18.85
CA MET A 170 -13.93 1.00 -20.07
C MET A 170 -13.53 0.22 -21.33
N LEU A 171 -12.34 -0.39 -21.36
CA LEU A 171 -11.91 -1.30 -22.42
C LEU A 171 -12.82 -2.54 -22.57
N SER A 172 -13.57 -2.87 -21.53
CA SER A 172 -14.56 -3.94 -21.52
C SER A 172 -15.98 -3.46 -21.88
N GLY A 173 -16.15 -2.17 -22.19
CA GLY A 173 -17.43 -1.56 -22.52
C GLY A 173 -18.27 -1.16 -21.31
N ILE A 174 -17.69 -1.04 -20.12
CA ILE A 174 -18.36 -0.58 -18.89
C ILE A 174 -17.80 0.80 -18.53
N GLY A 175 -18.63 1.85 -18.66
CA GLY A 175 -18.21 3.22 -18.38
C GLY A 175 -19.12 4.26 -19.03
N PRO A 176 -18.70 5.53 -19.10
CA PRO A 176 -19.54 6.60 -19.66
C PRO A 176 -19.81 6.36 -21.14
N LYS A 177 -21.07 6.10 -21.50
CA LYS A 177 -21.48 5.66 -22.84
C LYS A 177 -20.98 6.54 -23.98
N GLU A 178 -21.07 7.85 -23.84
CA GLU A 178 -20.64 8.79 -24.89
C GLU A 178 -19.11 8.81 -25.07
N HIS A 179 -18.35 8.71 -23.98
CA HIS A 179 -16.89 8.58 -24.06
C HIS A 179 -16.49 7.26 -24.72
N LEU A 180 -17.14 6.14 -24.36
CA LEU A 180 -16.87 4.85 -24.99
C LEU A 180 -17.12 4.89 -26.50
N ARG A 181 -18.23 5.51 -26.91
CA ARG A 181 -18.57 5.72 -28.33
C ARG A 181 -17.54 6.57 -29.05
N SER A 182 -17.06 7.66 -28.44
CA SER A 182 -16.09 8.56 -29.07
C SER A 182 -14.73 7.90 -29.35
N VAL A 183 -14.41 6.80 -28.67
CA VAL A 183 -13.17 6.02 -28.87
C VAL A 183 -13.41 4.68 -29.56
N GLY A 184 -14.59 4.47 -30.17
CA GLY A 184 -14.90 3.27 -30.95
C GLY A 184 -15.23 2.02 -30.13
N ILE A 185 -15.53 2.15 -28.83
CA ILE A 185 -15.90 1.03 -27.95
C ILE A 185 -17.42 0.95 -27.84
N LYS A 186 -17.99 -0.22 -28.14
CA LYS A 186 -19.42 -0.49 -27.90
C LYS A 186 -19.69 -0.54 -26.40
N ALA A 187 -20.46 0.44 -25.90
CA ALA A 187 -20.95 0.44 -24.53
C ALA A 187 -21.85 -0.78 -24.27
N ARG A 188 -21.50 -1.58 -23.25
CA ARG A 188 -22.29 -2.70 -22.73
C ARG A 188 -23.18 -2.26 -21.58
N VAL A 189 -22.62 -1.47 -20.67
CA VAL A 189 -23.28 -0.91 -19.49
C VAL A 189 -22.83 0.54 -19.34
N ASP A 190 -23.79 1.46 -19.29
CA ASP A 190 -23.50 2.88 -19.06
C ASP A 190 -23.30 3.13 -17.56
N VAL A 191 -22.07 3.45 -17.18
CA VAL A 191 -21.69 3.76 -15.80
C VAL A 191 -20.88 5.05 -15.80
N PRO A 192 -21.52 6.23 -15.73
CA PRO A 192 -20.85 7.52 -15.89
C PRO A 192 -19.75 7.81 -14.85
N GLY A 193 -19.81 7.15 -13.69
CA GLY A 193 -18.82 7.30 -12.61
C GLY A 193 -17.48 6.59 -12.87
N VAL A 194 -17.40 5.65 -13.83
CA VAL A 194 -16.14 4.94 -14.11
C VAL A 194 -15.09 5.92 -14.63
N GLY A 195 -13.95 5.96 -13.94
CA GLY A 195 -12.84 6.88 -14.27
C GLY A 195 -13.05 8.31 -13.77
N LYS A 196 -14.07 8.57 -12.94
CA LYS A 196 -14.33 9.86 -12.28
C LYS A 196 -13.99 9.79 -10.79
N ASN A 197 -14.14 10.92 -10.09
CA ASN A 197 -13.87 11.06 -8.66
C ASN A 197 -12.45 10.62 -8.26
N PHE A 198 -11.47 10.93 -9.13
CA PHE A 198 -10.07 10.66 -8.85
C PHE A 198 -9.58 11.62 -7.77
N HIS A 199 -9.06 11.07 -6.68
CA HIS A 199 -8.45 11.81 -5.59
C HIS A 199 -7.03 11.28 -5.37
N ASP A 200 -6.11 12.20 -5.08
CA ASP A 200 -4.73 11.90 -4.73
C ASP A 200 -4.22 12.94 -3.73
N HIS A 201 -3.11 12.64 -3.05
CA HIS A 201 -2.45 13.56 -2.15
C HIS A 201 -1.33 14.28 -2.90
N ILE A 202 -1.53 15.58 -3.14
CA ILE A 202 -0.47 16.43 -3.72
C ILE A 202 0.68 16.50 -2.73
N THR A 203 1.85 16.06 -3.16
CA THR A 203 3.08 16.12 -2.37
C THR A 203 3.91 17.32 -2.81
N LEU A 204 4.25 18.19 -1.87
CA LEU A 204 5.19 19.29 -2.10
C LEU A 204 6.58 18.84 -1.67
N HIS A 205 7.51 18.85 -2.61
CA HIS A 205 8.94 18.70 -2.34
C HIS A 205 9.59 20.09 -2.28
N GLY A 206 10.68 20.24 -1.53
CA GLY A 206 11.54 21.41 -1.65
C GLY A 206 11.64 22.33 -0.43
N LEU A 207 11.18 21.88 0.74
CA LEU A 207 11.55 22.55 1.98
C LEU A 207 12.94 22.04 2.40
N TYR A 208 13.93 22.92 2.29
CA TYR A 208 15.32 22.61 2.65
C TYR A 208 15.75 23.50 3.80
N TRP A 209 16.44 22.91 4.76
CA TRP A 209 17.10 23.63 5.84
C TRP A 209 18.55 23.18 5.90
N LEU A 210 19.45 24.14 6.14
CA LEU A 210 20.83 23.83 6.45
C LEU A 210 20.90 23.42 7.92
N ILE A 211 21.28 22.16 8.16
CA ILE A 211 21.40 21.61 9.51
C ILE A 211 22.88 21.39 9.79
N LYS A 212 23.37 21.97 10.89
CA LYS A 212 24.70 21.67 11.40
C LYS A 212 24.65 20.33 12.12
N MET A 213 25.17 19.29 11.47
CA MET A 213 25.20 17.95 12.03
C MET A 213 26.32 17.80 13.07
N GLY A 214 26.05 17.01 14.10
CA GLY A 214 27.07 16.58 15.07
C GLY A 214 28.11 15.64 14.45
N PRO A 215 29.29 15.48 15.08
CA PRO A 215 30.41 14.72 14.51
C PRO A 215 30.13 13.23 14.26
N ASN A 216 29.08 12.67 14.88
CA ASN A 216 28.70 11.26 14.75
C ASN A 216 27.32 11.09 14.07
N GLU A 217 26.73 12.16 13.54
CA GLU A 217 25.45 12.08 12.87
C GLU A 217 25.63 11.84 11.39
N VAL A 218 24.82 10.95 10.82
CA VAL A 218 24.92 10.59 9.41
C VAL A 218 23.68 11.08 8.66
N PRO A 219 23.82 11.85 7.58
CA PRO A 219 22.68 12.24 6.75
C PRO A 219 22.08 10.99 6.08
N ALA A 220 20.79 11.06 5.73
CA ALA A 220 20.20 10.02 4.90
C ALA A 220 20.98 9.90 3.58
N VAL A 221 21.60 8.75 3.32
CA VAL A 221 22.42 8.56 2.13
C VAL A 221 21.51 8.24 0.93
N PRO A 222 21.57 9.03 -0.16
CA PRO A 222 20.81 8.72 -1.37
C PRO A 222 21.15 7.33 -1.89
N LEU A 223 20.17 6.63 -2.46
CA LEU A 223 20.33 5.32 -3.11
C LEU A 223 21.52 5.26 -4.09
N ASN A 224 21.83 6.38 -4.74
CA ASN A 224 22.89 6.49 -5.73
C ASN A 224 24.30 6.62 -5.11
N ASN A 225 24.40 6.78 -3.79
CA ASN A 225 25.65 7.02 -3.05
C ASN A 225 25.96 5.90 -2.04
N LEU A 226 25.39 4.71 -2.21
CA LEU A 226 25.69 3.55 -1.36
C LEU A 226 27.14 3.10 -1.58
N SER A 227 27.98 3.23 -0.54
CA SER A 227 29.36 2.77 -0.57
C SER A 227 29.45 1.24 -0.54
N PRO A 228 30.55 0.63 -1.02
CA PRO A 228 30.79 -0.81 -0.89
C PRO A 228 30.71 -1.31 0.56
N GLN A 229 31.12 -0.48 1.53
CA GLN A 229 31.05 -0.81 2.95
C GLN A 229 29.60 -0.86 3.44
N ILE A 230 28.76 0.11 3.04
CA ILE A 230 27.32 0.11 3.37
C ILE A 230 26.64 -1.13 2.79
N LEU A 231 26.98 -1.51 1.54
CA LEU A 231 26.47 -2.72 0.91
C LEU A 231 26.94 -3.99 1.62
N LYS A 232 28.18 -4.02 2.12
CA LYS A 232 28.74 -5.13 2.89
C LYS A 232 28.04 -5.26 4.24
N ASP A 233 27.89 -4.18 4.99
CA ASP A 233 27.18 -4.18 6.28
C ASP A 233 25.71 -4.60 6.12
N TYR A 234 25.06 -4.18 5.02
CA TYR A 234 23.71 -4.66 4.70
C TYR A 234 23.69 -6.16 4.41
N LYS A 235 24.61 -6.67 3.58
CA LYS A 235 24.67 -8.11 3.24
C LYS A 235 24.95 -8.99 4.45
N GLU A 236 25.87 -8.57 5.31
CA GLU A 236 26.36 -9.38 6.44
C GLU A 236 25.47 -9.27 7.67
N LYS A 237 24.98 -8.06 7.98
CA LYS A 237 24.30 -7.78 9.26
C LYS A 237 22.83 -7.42 9.10
N ARG A 238 22.37 -7.11 7.87
CA ARG A 238 21.01 -6.58 7.60
C ARG A 238 20.71 -5.33 8.43
N THR A 239 21.74 -4.48 8.60
CA THR A 239 21.69 -3.21 9.34
C THR A 239 22.39 -2.10 8.54
N GLY A 240 22.26 -0.85 8.96
CA GLY A 240 22.97 0.29 8.37
C GLY A 240 22.17 1.05 7.32
N GLU A 241 22.79 1.99 6.61
CA GLU A 241 22.10 2.99 5.78
C GLU A 241 21.30 2.42 4.60
N ALA A 242 21.75 1.31 4.00
CA ALA A 242 20.98 0.63 2.94
C ALA A 242 19.67 0.00 3.44
N HIS A 243 19.47 -0.13 4.75
CA HIS A 243 18.18 -0.48 5.37
C HIS A 243 17.11 0.62 5.16
N GLN A 244 17.54 1.88 4.98
CA GLN A 244 16.66 3.02 4.70
C GLN A 244 16.13 2.98 3.27
N THR A 245 16.91 2.40 2.37
CA THR A 245 16.61 2.40 0.95
C THR A 245 15.72 1.22 0.65
N ALA A 246 14.41 1.46 0.75
CA ALA A 246 13.34 0.74 0.04
C ALA A 246 13.86 -0.49 -0.70
N GLY A 247 13.98 -1.62 0.01
CA GLY A 247 14.74 -2.80 -0.42
C GLY A 247 14.62 -3.06 -1.92
N ARG A 248 15.75 -3.33 -2.58
CA ARG A 248 15.77 -3.71 -4.00
C ARG A 248 14.88 -4.91 -4.20
N ASP A 249 13.74 -4.69 -4.86
CA ASP A 249 13.04 -5.74 -5.58
C ASP A 249 13.80 -5.88 -6.92
N GLU A 250 14.98 -6.51 -6.90
CA GLU A 250 15.68 -7.01 -8.11
C GLU A 250 15.68 -8.54 -8.09
#